data_AF-A0A026WKT0-F1
#
_entry.id   AF-A0A026WKT0-F1
#
_cell.length_a   1.000
_cell.length_b   1.000
_cell.length_c   1.000
_cell.angle_alpha   90.00
_cell.angle_beta   90.00
_cell.angle_gamma   90.00
#
_symmetry.space_group_name_H-M   'P 1'
#
loop_
_entity.id
_entity.type
_entity.pdbx_description
1 polymer ?
#
loop_
_entity_poly.entity_id
_entity_poly.type
_entity_poly.pdbx_seq_one_letter_code
_entity_poly.pdbx_strand_id
1 'polypeptide(L)'
;MPAFPFKNTNIINYWIAATGRDNWIPYSDARISSVHFTHNDYYNINSNPQKRYLKPDAIPTQNMIKITIFSKKRRLIGQLTF
;
A
#
# COMPACT_ATOMS: atom_id res chain seq x y z
N MET A 1 9.80 -10.03 -2.83
CA MET A 1 9.03 -8.88 -2.31
C MET A 1 9.27 -7.67 -3.20
N PRO A 2 8.23 -7.01 -3.74
CA PRO A 2 8.37 -5.84 -4.59
C PRO A 2 9.04 -4.64 -3.90
N ALA A 3 9.85 -3.89 -4.66
CA ALA A 3 10.47 -2.63 -4.25
C ALA A 3 9.55 -1.44 -4.50
N PHE A 4 9.62 -0.42 -3.64
CA PHE A 4 8.82 0.79 -3.81
C PHE A 4 9.13 1.49 -5.14
N PRO A 5 8.11 1.94 -5.88
CA PRO A 5 8.28 2.54 -7.19
C PRO A 5 8.63 4.03 -7.06
N PHE A 6 9.81 4.36 -6.49
CA PHE A 6 10.26 5.74 -6.25
C PHE A 6 10.25 6.64 -7.48
N LYS A 7 10.38 6.06 -8.67
CA LYS A 7 10.34 6.79 -9.95
C LYS A 7 8.91 7.06 -10.45
N ASN A 8 7.91 6.32 -9.96
CA ASN A 8 6.52 6.47 -10.36
C ASN A 8 5.73 7.20 -9.26
N THR A 9 5.80 8.53 -9.29
CA THR A 9 5.15 9.42 -8.33
C THR A 9 3.63 9.29 -8.33
N ASN A 10 3.02 8.79 -9.41
CA ASN A 10 1.59 8.63 -9.53
C ASN A 10 1.04 7.50 -8.63
N ILE A 11 1.84 6.47 -8.38
CA ILE A 11 1.39 5.29 -7.64
C ILE A 11 2.03 5.12 -6.25
N ILE A 12 3.15 5.81 -5.98
CA ILE A 12 3.93 5.62 -4.75
C ILE A 12 3.11 5.92 -3.48
N ASN A 13 2.20 6.90 -3.53
CA ASN A 13 1.35 7.25 -2.39
C ASN A 13 0.40 6.11 -2.01
N TYR A 14 -0.13 5.35 -2.98
CA TYR A 14 -0.96 4.17 -2.70
C TYR A 14 -0.15 3.06 -2.04
N TRP A 15 1.12 2.89 -2.45
CA TRP A 15 2.01 1.92 -1.83
C TRP A 15 2.36 2.28 -0.39
N ILE A 16 2.60 3.57 -0.11
CA ILE A 16 2.84 4.05 1.26
C ILE A 16 1.58 3.83 2.11
N ALA A 17 0.41 4.23 1.59
CA ALA A 17 -0.87 4.05 2.29
C ALA A 17 -1.17 2.57 2.59
N ALA A 18 -0.83 1.65 1.69
CA ALA A 18 -1.00 0.21 1.89
C ALA A 18 -0.23 -0.35 3.08
N THR A 19 0.86 0.31 3.51
CA THR A 19 1.63 -0.11 4.68
C THR A 19 0.92 0.20 6.01
N GLY A 20 -0.11 1.04 5.99
CA GLY A 20 -0.82 1.45 7.19
C GLY A 20 -0.01 2.34 8.14
N ARG A 21 1.15 2.86 7.70
CA ARG A 21 2.07 3.64 8.53
C ARG A 21 1.84 5.13 8.32
N ASP A 22 1.38 5.81 9.36
CA ASP A 22 1.23 7.26 9.36
C ASP A 22 2.60 7.95 9.43
N ASN A 23 2.77 9.06 8.70
CA ASN A 23 4.00 9.87 8.67
C ASN A 23 5.28 9.09 8.33
N TRP A 24 5.15 7.95 7.65
CA TRP A 24 6.29 7.09 7.30
C TRP A 24 6.71 7.30 5.86
N ILE A 25 8.02 7.44 5.65
CA ILE A 25 8.65 7.56 4.33
C ILE A 25 9.50 6.32 4.11
N PRO A 26 9.28 5.55 3.02
CA PRO A 26 10.08 4.36 2.74
C PRO A 26 11.52 4.74 2.36
N TYR A 27 12.49 4.03 2.92
CA TYR A 27 13.89 4.05 2.48
C TYR A 27 14.05 3.33 1.12
N SER A 28 15.15 3.56 0.42
CA SER A 28 15.39 3.02 -0.94
C SER A 28 15.39 1.47 -1.01
N ASP A 29 15.72 0.81 0.09
CA ASP A 29 15.72 -0.64 0.26
C ASP A 29 14.38 -1.19 0.77
N ALA A 30 13.42 -0.33 1.14
CA ALA A 30 12.11 -0.75 1.61
C ALA A 30 11.40 -1.61 0.55
N ARG A 31 10.72 -2.64 1.03
CA ARG A 31 9.94 -3.58 0.21
C ARG A 31 8.55 -3.74 0.81
N ILE A 32 7.58 -4.03 -0.05
CA ILE A 32 6.22 -4.44 0.35
C ILE A 32 6.08 -5.95 0.11
N SER A 33 5.27 -6.63 0.93
CA SER A 33 5.04 -8.06 0.73
C SER A 33 4.21 -8.32 -0.53
N SER A 34 4.50 -9.42 -1.24
CA SER A 34 3.74 -9.79 -2.44
C SER A 34 2.28 -10.13 -2.15
N VAL A 35 1.93 -10.42 -0.89
CA VAL A 35 0.54 -10.70 -0.47
C VAL A 35 -0.40 -9.50 -0.63
N HIS A 36 0.13 -8.32 -0.90
CA HIS A 36 -0.64 -7.11 -1.17
C HIS A 36 -1.06 -6.96 -2.64
N PHE A 37 -0.57 -7.84 -3.52
CA PHE A 37 -0.84 -7.84 -4.95
C PHE A 37 -1.54 -9.14 -5.36
N THR A 38 -2.36 -9.05 -6.40
CA THR A 38 -3.03 -10.19 -7.01
C THR A 38 -2.11 -10.85 -8.04
N HIS A 39 -2.46 -12.07 -8.48
CA HIS A 39 -1.71 -12.73 -9.56
C HIS A 39 -1.69 -11.91 -10.85
N ASN A 40 -2.76 -11.17 -11.14
CA ASN A 40 -2.90 -10.37 -12.36
C ASN A 40 -2.06 -9.08 -12.36
N ASP A 41 -1.54 -8.68 -11.20
CA ASP A 41 -0.61 -7.56 -11.07
C ASP A 41 0.81 -7.92 -11.49
N TYR A 42 1.06 -9.21 -11.72
CA TYR A 42 2.33 -9.72 -12.19
C TYR A 42 2.29 -10.07 -13.68
N TYR A 43 3.45 -9.98 -14.31
CA TYR A 43 3.72 -10.54 -15.62
C TYR A 43 4.99 -11.38 -15.57
N ASN A 44 5.08 -12.38 -16.45
CA ASN A 44 6.27 -13.17 -16.64
C ASN A 44 7.00 -12.68 -17.88
N ILE A 45 8.32 -12.79 -17.89
CA ILE A 45 9.11 -12.61 -19.11
C ILE A 45 9.36 -14.01 -19.68
N ASN A 46 9.08 -14.23 -20.96
CA ASN A 46 9.20 -15.55 -21.62
C ASN A 46 10.59 -16.19 -21.44
N SER A 47 11.63 -15.37 -21.29
CA SER A 47 13.01 -15.83 -21.06
C SER A 47 13.25 -16.41 -19.66
N ASN A 48 12.36 -16.16 -18.69
CA ASN A 48 12.44 -16.75 -17.35
C ASN A 48 11.05 -16.88 -16.70
N PRO A 49 10.32 -17.97 -16.96
CA PRO A 49 8.96 -18.17 -16.45
C PRO A 49 8.89 -18.34 -14.92
N GLN A 50 10.02 -18.64 -14.26
CA GLN A 50 10.09 -18.72 -12.80
C GLN A 50 10.12 -17.34 -12.14
N LYS A 51 10.47 -16.29 -12.90
CA LYS A 51 10.57 -14.93 -12.38
C LYS A 51 9.35 -14.10 -12.78
N ARG A 52 8.62 -13.66 -11.76
CA ARG A 52 7.46 -12.78 -11.90
C ARG A 52 7.87 -11.34 -11.62
N TYR A 53 7.41 -10.43 -12.46
CA TYR A 53 7.65 -9.00 -12.33
C TYR A 53 6.34 -8.30 -12.08
N LEU A 54 6.37 -7.30 -11.22
CA LEU A 54 5.18 -6.49 -10.96
C LEU A 54 4.99 -5.50 -12.11
N LYS A 55 3.76 -5.33 -12.59
CA LYS A 55 3.45 -4.34 -13.63
C LYS A 55 3.79 -2.92 -13.16
N PRO A 56 4.19 -2.01 -14.07
CA PRO A 56 4.60 -0.65 -13.70
C PRO A 56 3.51 0.21 -13.04
N ASP A 57 2.24 -0.15 -13.27
CA ASP A 57 1.02 0.51 -12.79
C ASP A 57 0.33 -0.26 -11.65
N ALA A 58 0.89 -1.40 -11.23
CA ALA A 58 0.30 -2.21 -10.17
C ALA A 58 0.25 -1.45 -8.85
N ILE A 59 -0.94 -1.43 -8.24
CA ILE A 59 -1.19 -0.87 -6.93
C ILE A 59 -1.54 -1.99 -5.94
N PRO A 60 -1.02 -1.96 -4.70
CA PRO A 60 -1.43 -2.92 -3.68
C PRO A 60 -2.91 -2.70 -3.35
N THR A 61 -3.70 -3.76 -3.47
CA THR A 61 -5.14 -3.75 -3.19
C THR A 61 -5.56 -4.83 -2.19
N GLN A 62 -4.69 -5.81 -1.96
CA GLN A 62 -4.96 -6.93 -1.07
C GLN A 62 -4.41 -6.66 0.32
N ASN A 63 -5.12 -7.14 1.34
CA ASN A 63 -4.68 -7.09 2.75
C ASN A 63 -4.24 -5.68 3.19
N MET A 64 -4.90 -4.64 2.66
CA MET A 64 -4.66 -3.26 3.03
C MET A 64 -4.93 -3.13 4.52
N ILE A 65 -3.95 -2.66 5.29
CA ILE A 65 -4.19 -2.28 6.67
C ILE A 65 -5.18 -1.13 6.60
N LYS A 66 -6.42 -1.38 7.04
CA LYS A 66 -7.43 -0.33 7.19
C LYS A 66 -6.90 0.60 8.27
N ILE A 67 -6.12 1.61 7.87
CA ILE A 67 -5.90 2.78 8.72
C ILE A 67 -7.32 3.24 9.01
N THR A 68 -7.74 3.19 10.27
CA THR A 68 -9.11 3.47 10.68
C THR A 68 -9.41 4.96 10.44
N ILE A 69 -9.64 5.35 9.18
CA ILE A 69 -10.10 6.68 8.79
C ILE A 69 -11.54 6.92 9.30
N PHE A 70 -12.17 5.90 9.91
CA PHE A 70 -13.42 6.00 10.66
C PHE A 70 -13.28 6.34 12.15
N SER A 71 -12.09 6.54 12.72
CA SER A 71 -11.95 6.90 14.16
C SER A 71 -11.79 8.40 14.43
N LYS A 72 -12.33 9.27 13.55
CA LYS A 72 -12.58 10.68 13.88
C LYS A 72 -13.99 11.11 13.51
N LYS A 73 -15.00 10.34 13.93
CA LYS A 73 -16.38 10.87 14.07
C LYS A 73 -17.14 10.18 15.22
N ARG A 74 -17.35 10.98 16.27
CA ARG A 74 -18.37 10.91 17.35
C ARG A 74 -18.05 10.07 18.60
N ARG A 75 -17.61 10.77 19.65
CA ARG A 75 -18.34 10.82 20.93
C ARG A 75 -18.13 12.17 21.63
N LEU A 76 -18.73 13.23 21.09
CA LEU A 76 -19.13 14.40 21.89
C LEU A 76 -20.61 14.20 22.21
N ILE A 77 -20.88 13.59 23.36
CA ILE A 77 -22.18 13.65 24.03
C ILE A 77 -21.89 13.93 25.48
N GLY A 78 -22.32 15.11 25.93
CA GLY A 78 -22.62 15.38 27.33
C GLY A 78 -21.53 16.02 28.17
N GLN A 79 -21.38 17.35 28.06
CA GLN A 79 -21.18 18.22 29.23
C GLN A 79 -21.58 19.65 28.84
N LEU A 80 -22.89 19.92 28.94
CA LEU A 80 -23.39 21.27 29.19
C LEU A 80 -23.98 21.23 30.60
N THR A 81 -23.29 21.93 31.49
CA THR A 81 -23.75 22.37 32.79
C THR A 81 -24.98 23.27 32.63
N PHE A 82 -26.01 23.00 33.43
CA PHE A 82 -26.75 23.99 34.20
C PHE A 82 -27.00 23.41 35.58
#